data_AF-A0AAU3RHQ0-F1
#
_entry.id   AF-A0AAU3RHQ0-F1
#
_cell.length_a   1.000
_cell.length_b   1.000
_cell.length_c   1.000
_cell.angle_alpha   90.00
_cell.angle_beta   90.00
_cell.angle_gamma   90.00
#
_symmetry.space_group_name_H-M   'P 1'
#
loop_
_entity.id
_entity.type
_entity.pdbx_description
1 polymer ?
#
loop_
_entity_poly.entity_id
_entity_poly.type
_entity_poly.pdbx_seq_one_letter_code
_entity_poly.pdbx_strand_id
1 'polypeptide(L)' 'MLRLAAAPTGRVTLAAAGHGLVLLPRRVAQAAGAGVAVPLSAPRLVHRTELLSPGRPTGVAAALAVRLTAGSPV' A
#
# COMPACT_ATOMS: atom_id res chain seq x y z
N MET A 1 12.73 6.57 6.25
CA MET A 1 11.42 6.03 6.62
C MET A 1 10.34 6.86 5.92
N LEU A 2 9.88 6.45 4.74
CA LEU A 2 8.72 7.10 4.11
C LEU A 2 7.47 6.39 4.63
N ARG A 3 6.82 6.98 5.64
CA ARG A 3 5.54 6.50 6.15
C ARG A 3 4.46 7.13 5.28
N LEU A 4 3.86 6.35 4.39
CA LEU A 4 2.64 6.76 3.71
C LEU A 4 1.53 6.78 4.77
N ALA A 5 1.31 7.94 5.38
CA ALA A 5 0.12 8.16 6.19
C ALA A 5 -1.06 8.18 5.21
N ALA A 6 -1.72 7.03 5.05
CA ALA A 6 -3.04 7.01 4.48
C ALA A 6 -3.93 7.81 5.44
N ALA A 7 -4.30 9.03 5.06
CA ALA A 7 -5.49 9.65 5.62
C ALA A 7 -6.64 8.62 5.49
N PRO A 8 -7.54 8.48 6.49
CA PRO A 8 -8.62 7.53 6.40
C PRO A 8 -9.48 7.89 5.18
N THR A 9 -9.22 7.23 4.06
CA THR A 9 -9.94 7.40 2.81
C THR A 9 -11.41 7.10 3.12
N GLY A 10 -12.34 7.96 2.69
CA GLY A 10 -13.74 7.93 3.14
C GLY A 10 -14.44 6.56 3.05
N ARG A 11 -13.96 5.65 2.19
CA ARG A 11 -14.43 4.25 2.13
C ARG A 11 -14.18 3.45 3.42
N VAL A 12 -13.06 3.68 4.09
CA VAL A 12 -12.75 3.08 5.40
C VAL A 12 -13.71 3.61 6.46
N THR A 13 -13.98 4.91 6.44
CA THR A 13 -14.93 5.55 7.35
C THR A 13 -16.35 5.01 7.16
N LEU A 14 -16.78 4.80 5.93
CA LEU A 14 -18.10 4.22 5.63
C LEU A 14 -18.21 2.77 6.09
N ALA A 15 -17.18 1.95 5.84
CA ALA A 15 -17.14 0.57 6.31
C ALA A 15 -17.14 0.50 7.86
N ALA A 16 -16.36 1.37 8.52
CA ALA A 16 -16.36 1.49 9.98
C ALA A 16 -17.72 1.95 10.53
N ALA A 17 -18.46 2.77 9.77
CA ALA A 17 -19.83 3.19 10.07
C ALA A 17 -20.90 2.12 9.71
N GLY A 18 -20.50 0.90 9.35
CA GLY A 18 -21.42 -0.21 9.08
C GLY A 18 -22.00 -0.26 7.67
N HIS A 19 -21.50 0.55 6.73
CA HIS A 19 -22.02 0.60 5.36
C HIS A 19 -21.42 -0.50 4.44
N GLY A 20 -21.01 -1.62 5.03
CA GLY A 20 -20.48 -2.79 4.31
C GLY A 20 -18.97 -3.00 4.48
N LEU A 21 -18.38 -3.70 3.51
CA LEU A 21 -16.99 -4.16 3.54
C LEU A 21 -16.12 -3.42 2.53
N VAL A 22 -14.84 -3.26 2.85
CA VAL A 22 -13.85 -2.66 1.95
C VAL A 22 -12.64 -3.58 1.81
N LEU A 23 -12.23 -3.83 0.56
CA LEU A 23 -11.00 -4.54 0.26
C LEU A 23 -9.82 -3.57 0.28
N LEU A 24 -8.81 -3.86 1.11
CA LEU A 24 -7.64 -3.01 1.30
C LEU A 24 -6.34 -3.79 1.05
N PRO A 25 -5.33 -3.16 0.44
CA PRO A 25 -3.97 -3.67 0.49
C PRO A 25 -3.53 -3.85 1.95
N ARG A 26 -2.79 -4.93 2.25
CA ARG A 26 -2.39 -5.29 3.62
C ARG A 26 -1.79 -4.13 4.43
N ARG A 27 -0.89 -3.35 3.82
CA ARG A 27 -0.25 -2.20 4.50
C ARG A 27 -1.27 -1.12 4.88
N VAL A 28 -2.30 -0.90 4.06
CA VAL A 28 -3.36 0.07 4.34
C VAL A 28 -4.27 -0.44 5.45
N ALA A 29 -4.64 -1.72 5.42
CA ALA A 29 -5.42 -2.35 6.49
C ALA A 29 -4.72 -2.25 7.86
N GLN A 30 -3.40 -2.47 7.89
CA GLN A 30 -2.59 -2.31 9.11
C GLN A 30 -2.52 -0.86 9.62
N ALA A 31 -2.54 0.12 8.72
CA ALA A 31 -2.47 1.53 9.08
C ALA A 31 -3.82 2.14 9.45
N ALA A 32 -4.92 1.61 8.90
CA ALA A 32 -6.26 2.17 9.07
C ALA A 32 -6.78 2.08 10.50
N GLY A 33 -6.41 1.04 11.26
CA GLY A 33 -6.80 0.86 12.66
C GLY A 33 -8.32 0.80 12.92
N ALA A 34 -9.14 0.73 11.86
CA ALA A 34 -10.59 0.82 11.92
C ALA A 34 -11.19 -0.56 11.60
N GLY A 35 -11.52 -1.30 12.66
CA GLY A 35 -12.21 -2.60 12.56
C GLY A 35 -11.29 -3.81 12.44
N VAL A 36 -11.89 -4.95 12.08
CA VAL A 36 -11.21 -6.25 11.96
C VAL A 36 -10.77 -6.47 10.50
N ALA A 37 -9.46 -6.68 10.31
CA ALA A 37 -8.90 -7.03 9.01
C ALA A 37 -8.83 -8.56 8.85
N VAL A 38 -9.53 -9.10 7.85
CA VAL A 38 -9.51 -10.53 7.50
C VAL A 38 -8.65 -10.75 6.25
N PRO A 39 -7.62 -11.63 6.28
CA PRO A 39 -6.85 -11.97 5.09
C PRO A 39 -7.72 -12.61 4.01
N LEU A 40 -7.55 -12.17 2.77
CA LEU A 40 -8.32 -12.70 1.63
C LEU A 40 -7.56 -13.86 0.99
N SER A 41 -8.08 -15.08 1.11
CA SER A 41 -7.44 -16.31 0.61
C SER A 41 -7.69 -16.56 -0.87
N ALA A 42 -8.87 -16.19 -1.37
CA ALA A 42 -9.24 -16.28 -2.79
C ALA A 42 -10.31 -15.23 -3.15
N PRO A 43 -10.26 -14.63 -4.37
CA PRO A 43 -9.18 -14.73 -5.35
C PRO A 43 -7.90 -14.04 -4.87
N ARG A 44 -6.73 -14.52 -5.31
CA ARG A 44 -5.43 -13.99 -4.87
C ARG A 44 -5.15 -12.64 -5.54
N LEU A 45 -5.67 -11.57 -4.96
CA LEU A 45 -5.44 -10.20 -5.41
C LEU A 45 -4.14 -9.65 -4.82
N VAL A 46 -3.20 -9.28 -5.70
CA VAL A 46 -1.91 -8.71 -5.31
C VAL A 46 -1.92 -7.22 -5.62
N HIS A 47 -1.64 -6.40 -4.61
CA HIS A 47 -1.35 -4.99 -4.83
C HIS A 47 0.14 -4.84 -5.19
N ARG A 48 0.43 -4.61 -6.47
CA ARG A 48 1.79 -4.39 -6.97
C ARG A 48 2.08 -2.90 -7.06
N THR A 49 3.21 -2.47 -6.49
CA THR A 49 3.74 -1.12 -6.64
C THR A 49 4.98 -1.19 -7.51
N GLU A 50 5.04 -0.38 -8.57
CA GLU A 50 6.15 -0.37 -9.52
C GLU A 50 6.82 1.01 -9.55
N LEU A 51 8.14 1.00 -9.69
CA LEU A 51 8.92 2.21 -9.97
C LEU A 51 9.23 2.24 -11.46
N LEU A 52 8.57 3.15 -12.18
CA LEU A 52 8.73 3.27 -13.63
C LEU A 52 9.69 4.42 -13.98
N SER A 53 10.57 4.17 -14.93
CA SER A 53 11.52 5.16 -15.48
C SER A 53 11.73 4.86 -16.97
N PRO A 54 11.79 5.88 -17.83
CA PRO A 54 11.98 5.69 -19.28
C PRO A 54 13.37 5.10 -19.63
N GLY A 55 14.32 5.12 -18.70
CA GLY A 55 15.64 4.51 -18.86
C GLY A 55 16.27 4.15 -17.52
N ARG A 56 17.51 3.66 -17.53
CA ARG A 56 18.22 3.29 -16.29
C ARG A 56 18.47 4.55 -15.44
N PRO A 57 17.97 4.61 -14.19
CA PRO A 57 18.23 5.74 -13.32
C PRO A 57 19.73 5.91 -13.05
N THR A 58 20.21 7.15 -13.01
CA THR A 58 21.61 7.49 -12.69
C THR A 58 21.67 8.56 -11.59
N GLY A 59 22.85 8.74 -10.98
CA GLY A 59 23.08 9.76 -9.94
C GLY A 59 22.06 9.69 -8.80
N VAL A 60 21.46 10.84 -8.46
CA VAL A 60 20.46 10.96 -7.38
C VAL A 60 19.21 10.10 -7.63
N ALA A 61 18.82 9.89 -8.90
CA ALA A 61 17.68 9.06 -9.24
C ALA A 61 17.97 7.57 -8.99
N ALA A 62 19.21 7.12 -9.22
CA ALA A 62 19.64 5.78 -8.85
C ALA A 62 19.62 5.58 -7.33
N ALA A 63 20.14 6.56 -6.58
CA ALA A 63 20.11 6.51 -5.12
C ALA A 63 18.67 6.48 -4.56
N LEU A 64 17.76 7.25 -5.15
CA LEU A 64 16.33 7.21 -4.80
C LEU A 64 15.70 5.85 -5.12
N ALA A 65 15.96 5.31 -6.31
CA ALA A 65 15.44 4.02 -6.72
C ALA A 65 15.84 2.91 -5.74
N VAL A 66 17.13 2.87 -5.35
CA VAL A 66 17.64 1.92 -4.33
C VAL A 66 16.90 2.07 -3.00
N ARG A 67 16.67 3.30 -2.53
CA ARG A 67 15.97 3.52 -1.26
C ARG A 67 14.50 3.11 -1.30
N LEU A 68 13.84 3.27 -2.44
CA LEU A 68 12.44 2.88 -2.63
C LEU A 68 12.28 1.36 -2.78
N THR A 69 13.23 0.68 -3.42
CA THR A 69 13.17 -0.78 -3.63
C THR A 69 13.74 -1.58 -2.47
N ALA A 70 14.65 -1.05 -1.66
CA ALA A 70 15.22 -1.75 -0.49
C ALA A 70 14.17 -2.19 0.56
N GLY A 71 12.96 -1.62 0.54
CA GLY A 71 11.83 -2.03 1.38
C GLY A 71 10.86 -3.04 0.74
N SER A 72 11.19 -3.53 -0.46
CA SER A 72 10.47 -4.58 -1.18
C SER A 72 11.39 -5.78 -1.31
N PRO A 73 11.02 -6.98 -0.82
CA PRO A 73 11.70 -8.18 -1.26
C PRO A 73 11.53 -8.27 -2.78
N VAL A 74 12.66 -8.36 -3.49
CA VAL A 74 12.70 -8.76 -4.90
C VAL A 74 12.66 -10.28 -4.96
#